data_AF-A1C8E9-F1
#
_entry.id   AF-A1C8E9-F1
#
_cell.length_a   1.000
_cell.length_b   1.000
_cell.length_c   1.000
_cell.angle_alpha   90.00
_cell.angle_beta   90.00
_cell.angle_gamma   90.00
#
_symmetry.space_group_name_H-M   'P 1'
#
loop_
_entity.id
_entity.type
_entity.pdbx_description
1 polymer ?
#
loop_
_entity_poly.entity_id
_entity_poly.type
_entity_poly.pdbx_seq_one_letter_code
_entity_poly.pdbx_strand_id
1 'polypeptide(L)'
;MTWLEKYLITRGGRSKPTDIQAPKIEWPDTPVDPVTPCREVFMVQKKLFEDLERLCSLAEKSQDTALVTAIESRFLRKHTQQLKNLGDLLQQVARVSKQPGLGLYLIDAELRHHNGCIPWMTLNNPDTHDEGIRVVTKKISEGLALQSHHGGGHE
;
A
#
# COMPACT_ATOMS: atom_id res chain seq x y z
N MET A 1 4.60 8.09 -15.79
CA MET A 1 5.70 7.62 -14.94
C MET A 1 7.02 8.31 -15.33
N THR A 2 7.25 9.58 -14.96
CA THR A 2 8.50 10.30 -15.31
C THR A 2 8.87 11.35 -14.25
N TRP A 3 8.35 11.21 -13.02
CA TRP A 3 8.43 12.31 -12.04
C TRP A 3 9.86 12.55 -11.57
N LEU A 4 10.60 11.48 -11.22
CA LEU A 4 12.01 11.58 -10.80
C LEU A 4 12.90 12.16 -11.90
N GLU A 5 12.68 11.78 -13.15
CA GLU A 5 13.42 12.34 -14.29
C GLU A 5 13.15 13.84 -14.46
N LYS A 6 11.88 14.25 -14.38
CA LYS A 6 11.51 15.68 -14.43
C LYS A 6 12.11 16.44 -13.25
N TYR A 7 12.05 15.87 -12.06
CA TYR A 7 12.65 16.44 -10.86
C TYR A 7 14.16 16.65 -11.04
N LEU A 8 14.86 15.63 -11.54
CA LEU A 8 16.29 15.69 -11.83
C LEU A 8 16.61 16.82 -12.82
N ILE A 9 15.85 16.94 -13.91
CA ILE A 9 16.02 18.01 -14.92
C ILE A 9 15.77 19.39 -14.27
N THR A 10 14.72 19.55 -13.47
CA THR A 10 14.44 20.83 -12.78
C THR A 10 15.51 21.23 -11.77
N ARG A 11 16.26 20.27 -11.22
CA ARG A 11 17.40 20.53 -10.33
C ARG A 11 18.72 20.70 -11.09
N GLY A 12 18.69 20.76 -12.44
CA GLY A 12 19.87 20.94 -13.29
C GLY A 12 20.66 19.66 -13.55
N GLY A 13 20.13 18.49 -13.17
CA GLY A 13 20.73 17.19 -13.41
C GLY A 13 20.45 16.65 -14.81
N ARG A 14 21.09 15.52 -15.14
CA ARG A 14 20.95 14.84 -16.43
C ARG A 14 20.50 13.40 -16.22
N SER A 15 19.36 13.03 -16.80
CA SER A 15 18.90 11.64 -16.80
C SER A 15 19.82 10.77 -17.66
N LYS A 16 20.20 9.60 -17.13
CA LYS A 16 20.98 8.57 -17.82
C LYS A 16 20.29 7.23 -17.60
N PRO A 17 19.26 6.90 -18.41
CA PRO A 17 18.58 5.62 -18.32
C PRO A 17 19.55 4.45 -18.51
N THR A 18 19.34 3.37 -17.77
CA THR A 18 20.09 2.12 -17.88
C THR A 18 19.17 1.01 -18.36
N ASP A 19 19.75 -0.05 -18.90
CA ASP A 19 18.99 -1.18 -19.44
C ASP A 19 18.16 -1.87 -18.34
N ILE A 20 16.88 -2.07 -18.61
CA ILE A 20 15.98 -2.83 -17.74
C ILE A 20 16.14 -4.32 -18.08
N GLN A 21 16.66 -5.09 -17.14
CA GLN A 21 16.89 -6.52 -17.33
C GLN A 21 15.57 -7.29 -17.32
N ALA A 22 15.45 -8.28 -18.21
CA ALA A 22 14.30 -9.18 -18.23
C ALA A 22 14.20 -9.97 -16.90
N PRO A 23 13.01 -10.07 -16.30
CA PRO A 23 12.80 -10.95 -15.15
C PRO A 23 13.11 -12.41 -15.51
N LYS A 24 13.79 -13.12 -14.62
CA LYS A 24 14.18 -14.53 -14.81
C LYS A 24 13.26 -15.50 -14.04
N ILE A 25 12.03 -15.09 -13.80
CA ILE A 25 11.11 -15.78 -12.89
C ILE A 25 9.97 -16.37 -13.72
N GLU A 26 9.70 -17.65 -13.50
CA GLU A 26 8.54 -18.36 -14.05
C GLU A 26 7.76 -18.97 -12.89
N TRP A 27 6.44 -19.03 -13.03
CA TRP A 27 5.53 -19.58 -12.04
C TRP A 27 4.95 -20.89 -12.56
N PRO A 28 4.98 -21.99 -11.78
CA PRO A 28 4.44 -23.26 -12.24
C PRO A 28 2.92 -23.19 -12.36
N ASP A 29 2.39 -23.70 -13.48
CA ASP A 29 0.94 -23.79 -13.69
C ASP A 29 0.31 -24.96 -12.91
N THR A 30 1.10 -25.97 -12.52
CA THR A 30 0.60 -27.16 -11.83
C THR A 30 1.65 -27.76 -10.86
N PRO A 31 1.33 -27.90 -9.56
CA PRO A 31 0.18 -27.29 -8.87
C PRO A 31 0.31 -25.76 -8.87
N VAL A 32 -0.83 -25.06 -8.92
CA VAL A 32 -0.85 -23.59 -8.81
C VAL A 32 -0.30 -23.20 -7.44
N ASP A 33 0.81 -22.48 -7.42
CA ASP A 33 1.37 -21.86 -6.21
C ASP A 33 1.14 -20.34 -6.25
N PRO A 34 0.15 -19.83 -5.49
CA PRO A 34 -0.14 -18.40 -5.43
C PRO A 34 0.71 -17.66 -4.39
N VAL A 35 1.37 -18.38 -3.47
CA VAL A 35 2.11 -17.78 -2.36
C VAL A 35 3.43 -17.20 -2.84
N THR A 36 4.15 -17.93 -3.69
CA THR A 36 5.47 -17.48 -4.17
C THR A 36 5.40 -16.22 -5.03
N PRO A 37 4.45 -16.08 -5.99
CA PRO A 37 4.24 -14.81 -6.70
C PRO A 37 3.96 -13.63 -5.76
N CYS A 38 3.08 -13.81 -4.78
CA CYS A 38 2.76 -12.75 -3.81
C CYS A 38 3.97 -12.37 -2.95
N ARG A 39 4.79 -13.36 -2.58
CA ARG A 39 6.04 -13.15 -1.84
C ARG A 39 7.05 -12.35 -2.66
N GLU A 40 7.23 -12.69 -3.93
CA GLU A 40 8.17 -11.96 -4.80
C GLU A 40 7.74 -10.52 -5.00
N VAL A 41 6.46 -10.25 -5.26
CA VAL A 41 5.97 -8.87 -5.38
C VAL A 41 6.20 -8.08 -4.09
N PHE A 42 5.96 -8.69 -2.93
CA PHE A 42 6.26 -8.07 -1.62
C PHE A 42 7.77 -7.81 -1.45
N MET A 43 8.64 -8.75 -1.84
CA MET A 43 10.09 -8.57 -1.77
C MET A 43 10.61 -7.48 -2.71
N VAL A 44 10.07 -7.40 -3.93
CA VAL A 44 10.39 -6.33 -4.89
C VAL A 44 9.98 -4.97 -4.33
N GLN A 45 8.75 -4.86 -3.80
CA GLN A 45 8.28 -3.62 -3.18
C GLN A 45 9.13 -3.23 -1.96
N LYS A 46 9.54 -4.21 -1.15
CA LYS A 46 10.41 -3.98 0.01
C LYS A 46 11.78 -3.44 -0.42
N LYS A 47 12.42 -4.06 -1.41
CA LYS A 47 13.70 -3.58 -1.97
C LYS A 47 13.57 -2.16 -2.52
N LEU A 48 12.49 -1.87 -3.24
CA LEU A 48 12.23 -0.53 -3.75
C LEU A 48 12.05 0.50 -2.63
N PHE A 49 11.42 0.12 -1.53
CA PHE A 49 11.30 0.97 -0.35
C PHE A 49 12.66 1.22 0.32
N GLU A 50 13.46 0.18 0.52
CA GLU A 50 14.84 0.29 1.05
C GLU A 50 15.71 1.18 0.15
N ASP A 51 15.55 1.11 -1.18
CA ASP A 51 16.25 1.98 -2.13
C ASP A 51 15.86 3.46 -1.97
N LEU A 52 14.58 3.73 -1.71
CA LEU A 52 14.09 5.09 -1.42
C LEU A 52 14.62 5.61 -0.08
N GLU A 53 14.68 4.77 0.96
CA GLU A 53 15.29 5.14 2.24
C GLU A 53 16.77 5.46 2.07
N ARG A 54 17.52 4.63 1.32
CA ARG A 54 18.94 4.89 1.01
C ARG A 54 19.13 6.21 0.25
N LEU A 55 18.25 6.52 -0.70
CA LEU A 55 18.27 7.79 -1.43
C LEU A 55 17.98 8.97 -0.49
N CYS A 56 17.01 8.83 0.41
CA CYS A 56 16.67 9.85 1.41
C CYS A 56 17.85 10.11 2.36
N SER A 57 18.45 9.06 2.93
CA SER A 57 19.63 9.18 3.79
C SER A 57 20.84 9.78 3.06
N LEU A 58 21.00 9.53 1.76
CA LEU A 58 22.04 10.19 0.96
C LEU A 58 21.75 11.68 0.81
N ALA A 59 20.51 12.05 0.51
CA ALA A 59 20.09 13.44 0.40
C ALA A 59 20.28 14.20 1.72
N GLU A 60 19.96 13.60 2.87
CA GLU A 60 20.21 14.14 4.20
C GLU A 60 21.70 14.40 4.45
N LYS A 61 22.56 13.42 4.15
CA LYS A 61 24.02 13.56 4.29
C LYS A 61 24.59 14.67 3.40
N SER A 62 24.00 14.87 2.23
CA SER A 62 24.36 15.95 1.31
C SER A 62 23.66 17.28 1.61
N GLN A 63 22.86 17.36 2.68
CA GLN A 63 22.07 18.53 3.07
C GLN A 63 21.10 19.03 1.97
N ASP A 64 20.66 18.14 1.06
CA ASP A 64 19.65 18.48 0.03
C ASP A 64 18.24 18.32 0.60
N THR A 65 17.83 19.32 1.39
CA THR A 65 16.53 19.34 2.07
C THR A 65 15.35 19.24 1.10
N ALA A 66 15.46 19.84 -0.09
CA ALA A 66 14.42 19.81 -1.10
C ALA A 66 14.24 18.41 -1.72
N LEU A 67 15.31 17.61 -1.80
CA LEU A 67 15.21 16.21 -2.24
C LEU A 67 14.62 15.33 -1.14
N VAL A 68 15.04 15.52 0.11
CA VAL A 68 14.47 14.82 1.28
C VAL A 68 12.96 15.00 1.33
N THR A 69 12.47 16.25 1.36
CA THR A 69 11.04 16.55 1.42
C THR A 69 10.28 15.95 0.24
N ALA A 70 10.87 15.96 -0.97
CA ALA A 70 10.24 15.40 -2.15
C ALA A 70 10.09 13.86 -2.07
N ILE A 71 11.10 13.16 -1.57
CA ILE A 71 11.09 11.70 -1.41
C ILE A 71 10.10 11.29 -0.33
N GLU A 72 10.15 11.93 0.83
CA GLU A 72 9.28 11.63 1.97
C GLU A 72 7.81 11.82 1.63
N SER A 73 7.46 12.99 1.11
CA SER A 73 6.06 13.38 0.85
C SER A 73 5.40 12.58 -0.27
N ARG A 74 6.15 12.23 -1.33
CA ARG A 74 5.58 11.61 -2.54
C ARG A 74 5.77 10.11 -2.61
N PHE A 75 6.89 9.60 -2.10
CA PHE A 75 7.29 8.21 -2.31
C PHE A 75 7.21 7.39 -1.02
N LEU A 76 7.93 7.77 0.05
CA LEU A 76 8.01 6.94 1.25
C LEU A 76 6.62 6.63 1.82
N ARG A 77 5.77 7.65 2.00
CA ARG A 77 4.40 7.45 2.51
C ARG A 77 3.59 6.46 1.67
N LYS A 78 3.61 6.62 0.35
CA LYS A 78 2.88 5.77 -0.59
C LYS A 78 3.42 4.34 -0.59
N HIS A 79 4.75 4.19 -0.59
CA HIS A 79 5.39 2.88 -0.65
C HIS A 79 5.22 2.11 0.67
N THR A 80 5.17 2.77 1.82
CA THR A 80 4.82 2.17 3.12
C THR A 80 3.40 1.58 3.08
N GLN A 81 2.42 2.34 2.59
CA GLN A 81 1.05 1.84 2.42
C GLN A 81 1.00 0.62 1.49
N GLN A 82 1.69 0.69 0.34
CA GLN A 82 1.76 -0.43 -0.60
C GLN A 82 2.39 -1.69 0.01
N LEU A 83 3.45 -1.52 0.82
CA LEU A 83 4.12 -2.62 1.50
C LEU A 83 3.16 -3.32 2.48
N LYS A 84 2.39 -2.55 3.25
CA LYS A 84 1.37 -3.08 4.15
C LYS A 84 0.27 -3.83 3.38
N ASN A 85 -0.24 -3.25 2.29
CA ASN A 85 -1.24 -3.89 1.44
C ASN A 85 -0.77 -5.25 0.91
N LEU A 86 0.45 -5.31 0.37
CA LEU A 86 1.03 -6.55 -0.14
C LEU A 86 1.30 -7.56 0.97
N GLY A 87 1.71 -7.11 2.16
CA GLY A 87 1.89 -7.97 3.33
C GLY A 87 0.58 -8.64 3.77
N ASP A 88 -0.52 -7.87 3.78
CA ASP A 88 -1.84 -8.41 4.10
C ASP A 88 -2.34 -9.39 3.03
N LEU A 89 -2.15 -9.07 1.75
CA LEU A 89 -2.47 -9.98 0.65
C LEU A 89 -1.69 -11.28 0.77
N LEU A 90 -0.38 -11.22 0.99
CA LEU A 90 0.47 -12.40 1.19
C LEU A 90 -0.03 -13.24 2.37
N GLN A 91 -0.42 -12.62 3.48
CA GLN A 91 -0.94 -13.32 4.65
C GLN A 91 -2.27 -14.03 4.34
N GLN A 92 -3.17 -13.38 3.61
CA GLN A 92 -4.45 -13.98 3.22
C GLN A 92 -4.27 -15.12 2.24
N VAL A 93 -3.45 -14.92 1.20
CA VAL A 93 -3.12 -15.95 0.22
C VAL A 93 -2.47 -17.15 0.92
N ALA A 94 -1.48 -16.94 1.79
CA ALA A 94 -0.86 -18.03 2.55
C ALA A 94 -1.86 -18.76 3.47
N ARG A 95 -2.84 -18.04 4.03
CA ARG A 95 -3.89 -18.63 4.87
C ARG A 95 -4.79 -19.56 4.07
N VAL A 96 -5.28 -19.10 2.91
CA VAL A 96 -6.22 -19.87 2.09
C VAL A 96 -5.54 -20.98 1.29
N SER A 97 -4.25 -20.84 0.98
CA SER A 97 -3.49 -21.83 0.20
C SER A 97 -3.22 -23.15 0.94
N LYS A 98 -3.61 -23.27 2.22
CA LYS A 98 -3.53 -24.53 2.97
C LYS A 98 -4.44 -25.61 2.39
N GLN A 99 -5.55 -25.22 1.77
CA GLN A 99 -6.45 -26.12 1.07
C GLN A 99 -6.69 -25.60 -0.36
N PRO A 100 -6.65 -26.47 -1.38
CA PRO A 100 -6.78 -26.04 -2.76
C PRO A 100 -8.21 -25.56 -3.08
N GLY A 101 -8.32 -24.60 -3.99
CA GLY A 101 -9.57 -24.27 -4.69
C GLY A 101 -10.31 -23.04 -4.14
N LEU A 102 -11.25 -23.24 -3.21
CA LEU A 102 -12.29 -22.24 -2.91
C LEU A 102 -11.74 -20.91 -2.40
N GLY A 103 -10.83 -20.94 -1.42
CA GLY A 103 -10.31 -19.71 -0.83
C GLY A 103 -9.50 -18.87 -1.82
N LEU A 104 -8.77 -19.53 -2.73
CA LEU A 104 -8.03 -18.85 -3.79
C LEU A 104 -8.97 -18.26 -4.85
N TYR A 105 -10.00 -19.01 -5.22
CA TYR A 105 -11.03 -18.52 -6.14
C TYR A 105 -11.73 -17.26 -5.60
N LEU A 106 -12.04 -17.23 -4.30
CA LEU A 106 -12.68 -16.06 -3.68
C LEU A 106 -11.75 -14.84 -3.69
N ILE A 107 -10.48 -14.99 -3.34
CA ILE A 107 -9.50 -13.89 -3.41
C ILE A 107 -9.36 -13.40 -4.86
N ASP A 108 -9.24 -14.31 -5.82
CA ASP A 108 -9.11 -13.96 -7.23
C ASP A 108 -10.36 -13.24 -7.79
N ALA A 109 -11.55 -13.73 -7.45
CA ALA A 109 -12.82 -13.10 -7.82
C ALA A 109 -12.92 -11.68 -7.26
N GLU A 110 -12.53 -11.50 -6.00
CA GLU A 110 -12.53 -10.21 -5.32
C GLU A 110 -11.51 -9.23 -5.96
N LEU A 111 -10.28 -9.69 -6.23
CA LEU A 111 -9.28 -8.89 -6.94
C LEU A 111 -9.78 -8.47 -8.33
N ARG A 112 -10.42 -9.39 -9.08
CA ARG A 112 -11.01 -9.07 -10.39
C ARG A 112 -12.13 -8.04 -10.27
N HIS A 113 -12.97 -8.13 -9.24
CA HIS A 113 -14.02 -7.15 -8.97
C HIS A 113 -13.46 -5.75 -8.71
N HIS A 114 -12.29 -5.67 -8.08
CA HIS A 114 -11.62 -4.42 -7.74
C HIS A 114 -10.49 -4.00 -8.70
N ASN A 115 -10.51 -4.46 -9.97
CA ASN A 115 -9.50 -4.12 -10.98
C ASN A 115 -8.04 -4.44 -10.56
N GLY A 116 -7.84 -5.49 -9.77
CA GLY A 116 -6.55 -5.90 -9.22
C GLY A 116 -6.12 -5.10 -7.99
N CYS A 117 -6.93 -4.16 -7.51
CA CYS A 117 -6.71 -3.49 -6.23
C CYS A 117 -7.13 -4.39 -5.08
N ILE A 118 -6.36 -4.34 -3.98
CA ILE A 118 -6.69 -5.09 -2.78
C ILE A 118 -7.87 -4.35 -2.07
N PRO A 119 -8.99 -5.01 -1.75
CA PRO A 119 -10.20 -4.33 -1.27
C PRO A 119 -9.98 -3.54 0.02
N TRP A 120 -9.10 -4.03 0.90
CA TRP A 120 -8.75 -3.38 2.16
C TRP A 120 -7.61 -2.36 2.05
N MET A 121 -7.17 -1.95 0.83
CA MET A 121 -6.13 -0.93 0.65
C MET A 121 -6.47 0.40 1.33
N THR A 122 -7.76 0.76 1.36
CA THR A 122 -8.25 1.99 1.96
C THR A 122 -8.03 2.01 3.47
N LEU A 123 -8.12 0.86 4.14
CA LEU A 123 -7.88 0.73 5.59
C LEU A 123 -6.43 0.96 5.97
N ASN A 124 -5.51 0.75 5.04
CA ASN A 124 -4.08 0.96 5.26
C ASN A 124 -3.64 2.39 4.88
N ASN A 125 -4.58 3.27 4.48
CA ASN A 125 -4.26 4.66 4.20
C ASN A 125 -4.15 5.45 5.52
N PRO A 126 -2.96 5.96 5.89
CA PRO A 126 -2.81 6.76 7.11
C PRO A 126 -3.72 7.99 7.15
N ASP A 127 -4.03 8.62 6.00
CA ASP A 127 -4.95 9.78 5.98
C ASP A 127 -6.39 9.42 6.35
N THR A 128 -6.79 8.16 6.16
CA THR A 128 -8.15 7.71 6.51
C THR A 128 -8.32 7.47 8.01
N HIS A 129 -7.24 7.13 8.72
CA HIS A 129 -7.24 7.02 10.17
C HIS A 129 -7.45 8.39 10.82
N ASP A 130 -6.74 9.41 10.34
CA ASP A 130 -6.87 10.78 10.86
C ASP A 130 -8.28 11.33 10.62
N GLU A 131 -8.87 11.06 9.45
CA GLU A 131 -10.26 11.43 9.18
C GLU A 131 -11.25 10.67 10.09
N GLY A 132 -11.05 9.37 10.29
CA GLY A 132 -11.86 8.57 11.21
C GLY A 132 -11.82 9.11 12.64
N ILE A 133 -10.63 9.46 13.14
CA ILE A 133 -10.46 10.08 14.46
C ILE A 133 -11.14 11.45 14.49
N ARG A 134 -10.93 12.32 13.49
CA ARG A 134 -11.62 13.62 13.40
C ARG A 134 -13.14 13.47 13.45
N VAL A 135 -13.71 12.53 12.71
CA VAL A 135 -15.15 12.26 12.69
C VAL A 135 -15.64 11.79 14.05
N VAL A 136 -14.92 10.89 14.71
CA VAL A 136 -15.26 10.41 16.06
C VAL A 136 -15.14 11.52 17.09
N THR A 137 -14.05 12.28 17.10
CA THR A 137 -13.86 13.43 17.99
C THR A 137 -14.92 14.49 17.77
N LYS A 138 -15.29 14.76 16.51
CA LYS A 138 -16.40 15.66 16.16
C LYS A 138 -17.72 15.15 16.74
N LYS A 139 -18.07 13.87 16.53
CA LYS A 139 -19.28 13.25 17.10
C LYS A 139 -19.30 13.24 18.64
N ILE A 140 -18.14 13.07 19.28
CA ILE A 140 -18.00 13.16 20.74
C ILE A 140 -18.22 14.62 21.19
N SER A 141 -17.65 15.59 20.48
CA SER A 141 -17.79 17.02 20.79
C SER A 141 -19.19 17.57 20.51
N GLU A 142 -19.89 17.00 19.52
CA GLU A 142 -21.29 17.29 19.19
C GLU A 142 -22.26 16.59 20.15
N GLY A 143 -21.73 15.87 21.14
CA GLY A 143 -22.48 15.10 22.11
C GLY A 143 -22.91 13.78 21.50
N LEU A 144 -22.65 12.71 22.24
CA LEU A 144 -23.40 11.47 22.16
C LEU A 144 -24.91 11.79 22.24
N ALA A 145 -25.54 12.04 21.09
CA ALA A 145 -26.99 11.99 20.91
C ALA A 145 -27.40 10.51 20.88
N LEU A 146 -27.06 9.76 21.92
CA LEU A 146 -27.87 8.61 22.29
C LEU A 146 -29.17 9.18 22.80
N GLN A 147 -30.17 9.21 21.92
CA GLN A 147 -31.56 9.23 22.35
C GLN A 147 -31.76 8.04 23.29
N SER A 148 -31.77 8.34 24.59
CA SER A 148 -32.52 7.61 25.58
C SER A 148 -34.01 7.74 25.23
N HIS A 149 -34.52 6.88 24.35
CA HIS A 149 -35.96 6.62 24.33
C HIS A 149 -36.30 5.63 25.46
N HIS A 150 -36.50 6.19 26.65
CA HIS A 150 -37.39 5.61 27.64
C HIS A 150 -38.71 6.40 27.59
N GLY A 151 -39.82 5.68 27.36
CA GLY A 151 -41.14 6.12 27.79
C GLY A 151 -42.25 6.09 26.73
N GLY A 152 -43.15 5.11 26.87
CA GLY A 152 -44.58 5.41 26.93
C GLY A 152 -45.51 4.81 25.86
N GLY A 153 -46.20 3.73 26.23
CA GLY A 153 -47.66 3.70 26.18
C GLY A 153 -48.36 3.08 24.95
N HIS A 154 -49.17 2.05 25.24
CA HIS A 154 -50.47 1.70 24.67
C HIS A 154 -50.62 1.62 23.13
N GLU A 155 -50.86 0.43 22.59
CA GLU A 155 -52.19 -0.22 22.42
C GLU A 155 -52.03 -1.73 22.22
#